data_AF-A0A0B7MPF8-F1
#
_entry.id   AF-A0A0B7MPF8-F1
#
_cell.length_a   1.000
_cell.length_b   1.000
_cell.length_c   1.000
_cell.angle_alpha   90.00
_cell.angle_beta   90.00
_cell.angle_gamma   90.00
#
_symmetry.space_group_name_H-M   'P 1'
#
loop_
_entity.id
_entity.type
_entity.pdbx_description
1 polymer ?
#
loop_
_entity_poly.entity_id
_entity_poly.type
_entity_poly.pdbx_seq_one_letter_code
_entity_poly.pdbx_strand_id
1 'polypeptide(L)'
;MRPPTARSARGTPVIITTPTTRAISHTILGAICPMGVVNMEIRVPLKSKRMKVAGSRKRKSPTAKKPATGGTNSGHYVRFINLTLDEMDKYPEMKGFYLVMDNSPIHDKKSGEIDKMIEDRGYKCVYLPKYSPELNPIEQFWSSVKRKVRRSQFGNTEDLKTRISEACDAVPAQHMKNFIQHSFNVFEKCLNDIPI
;
A
#
# COMPACT_ATOMS: atom_id res chain seq x y z
N MET A 1 14.26 8.48 -0.05
CA MET A 1 15.46 8.22 -0.88
C MET A 1 16.56 7.64 -0.01
N ARG A 2 17.49 6.84 -0.55
CA ARG A 2 18.75 6.59 0.19
C ARG A 2 19.47 7.95 0.23
N PRO A 3 20.07 8.34 1.35
CA PRO A 3 20.97 9.49 1.35
C PRO A 3 22.00 9.26 0.24
N PRO A 4 22.25 10.24 -0.64
CA PRO A 4 23.33 10.11 -1.59
C PRO A 4 24.61 9.91 -0.79
N THR A 5 25.38 8.87 -1.11
CA THR A 5 26.69 8.67 -0.51
C THR A 5 27.72 9.35 -1.40
N ALA A 6 28.43 10.34 -0.87
CA ALA A 6 29.57 10.96 -1.53
C ALA A 6 30.80 10.83 -0.64
N ARG A 7 31.98 10.76 -1.26
CA ARG A 7 33.28 10.72 -0.58
C ARG A 7 34.05 11.97 -0.97
N SER A 8 34.78 12.57 -0.03
CA SER A 8 35.73 13.66 -0.28
C SER A 8 37.09 13.31 0.31
N ALA A 9 38.13 14.04 -0.12
CA ALA A 9 39.45 13.91 0.47
C ALA A 9 39.46 14.41 1.92
N ARG A 10 40.38 13.89 2.75
CA ARG A 10 40.54 14.31 4.14
C ARG A 10 40.73 15.82 4.23
N GLY A 11 39.90 16.49 5.04
CA GLY A 11 39.95 17.95 5.21
C GLY A 11 39.10 18.77 4.22
N THR A 12 38.42 18.12 3.27
CA THR A 12 37.49 18.80 2.35
C THR A 12 36.04 18.43 2.67
N PRO A 13 35.10 19.38 2.69
CA PRO A 13 33.70 19.10 2.98
C PRO A 13 33.07 18.26 1.86
N VAL A 14 32.27 17.27 2.25
CA VAL A 14 31.42 16.53 1.32
C VAL A 14 30.23 17.39 0.95
N ILE A 15 30.12 17.78 -0.32
CA ILE A 15 28.96 18.52 -0.84
C ILE A 15 28.07 17.52 -1.60
N ILE A 16 26.80 17.45 -1.20
CA ILE A 16 25.80 16.59 -1.83
C ILE A 16 24.62 17.45 -2.27
N THR A 17 24.31 17.42 -3.56
CA THR A 17 23.09 18.03 -4.09
C THR A 17 21.95 17.01 -3.99
N THR A 18 20.97 17.25 -3.14
CA THR A 18 19.74 16.45 -3.10
C THR A 18 18.64 17.15 -3.89
N PRO A 19 18.08 16.53 -4.94
CA PRO A 19 16.91 17.07 -5.62
C PRO A 19 15.73 17.18 -4.64
N THR A 20 15.02 18.30 -4.68
CA THR A 20 13.88 18.55 -3.78
C THR A 20 12.76 17.54 -4.03
N THR A 21 12.22 16.97 -2.95
CA THR A 21 11.29 15.84 -2.96
C THR A 21 9.81 16.20 -3.19
N ARG A 22 9.50 17.38 -3.76
CA ARG A 22 8.12 17.75 -4.11
C ARG A 22 7.64 16.97 -5.35
N ALA A 23 7.48 15.66 -5.18
CA ALA A 23 6.90 14.74 -6.14
C ALA A 23 5.46 14.40 -5.76
N ILE A 24 4.68 13.94 -6.73
CA ILE A 24 3.32 13.46 -6.49
C ILE A 24 3.43 12.08 -5.84
N SER A 25 2.98 11.95 -4.59
CA SER A 25 2.89 10.66 -3.90
C SER A 25 1.74 9.84 -4.46
N HIS A 26 1.99 8.55 -4.72
CA HIS A 26 0.97 7.58 -5.11
C HIS A 26 0.62 6.73 -3.89
N THR A 27 -0.67 6.44 -3.70
CA THR A 27 -1.11 5.46 -2.69
C THR A 27 -1.41 4.16 -3.39
N ILE A 28 -0.99 3.04 -2.81
CA ILE A 28 -1.20 1.72 -3.37
C ILE A 28 -1.90 0.88 -2.31
N LEU A 29 -2.99 0.23 -2.71
CA LEU A 29 -3.61 -0.85 -1.95
C LEU A 29 -3.24 -2.15 -2.65
N GLY A 30 -2.81 -3.15 -1.88
CA GLY A 30 -2.37 -4.42 -2.43
C GLY A 30 -2.78 -5.57 -1.52
N ALA A 31 -3.10 -6.70 -2.14
CA ALA A 31 -3.37 -7.97 -1.49
C ALA A 31 -2.48 -9.02 -2.15
N ILE A 32 -1.83 -9.85 -1.34
CA ILE A 32 -0.91 -10.89 -1.80
C ILE A 32 -1.29 -12.24 -1.18
N CYS A 33 -0.90 -13.31 -1.85
CA CYS A 33 -1.01 -14.68 -1.38
C CYS A 33 0.30 -15.44 -1.67
N PRO A 34 0.47 -16.69 -1.19
CA PRO A 34 1.68 -17.47 -1.46
C PRO A 34 2.00 -17.68 -2.95
N MET A 35 1.01 -17.52 -3.84
CA MET A 35 1.17 -17.68 -5.29
C MET A 35 1.53 -16.38 -6.01
N GLY A 36 1.18 -15.22 -5.46
CA GLY A 36 1.37 -13.96 -6.17
C GLY A 36 0.57 -12.80 -5.59
N VAL A 37 0.40 -11.77 -6.40
CA VAL A 37 -0.48 -10.63 -6.11
C VAL A 37 -1.91 -11.03 -6.46
N VAL A 38 -2.85 -10.85 -5.52
CA VAL A 38 -4.27 -11.10 -5.74
C VAL A 38 -4.93 -9.89 -6.38
N ASN A 39 -4.69 -8.70 -5.82
CA ASN A 39 -5.23 -7.46 -6.33
C ASN A 39 -4.29 -6.29 -6.01
N MET A 40 -4.21 -5.31 -6.92
CA MET A 40 -3.41 -4.12 -6.74
C MET A 40 -4.12 -2.89 -7.32
N GLU A 41 -4.38 -1.90 -6.46
CA GLU A 41 -4.99 -0.62 -6.87
C GLU A 41 -4.01 0.53 -6.62
N ILE A 42 -3.55 1.17 -7.69
CA ILE A 42 -2.69 2.37 -7.63
C ILE A 42 -3.58 3.61 -7.77
N ARG A 43 -3.50 4.51 -6.79
CA ARG A 43 -4.27 5.75 -6.72
C ARG A 43 -3.35 6.97 -6.72
N VAL A 44 -3.65 7.91 -7.62
CA VAL A 44 -3.03 9.22 -7.64
C VAL A 44 -3.96 10.22 -6.97
N PRO A 45 -3.54 10.91 -5.89
CA PRO A 45 -4.37 11.93 -5.28
C PRO A 45 -4.62 13.06 -6.28
N LEU A 46 -5.89 13.44 -6.47
CA LEU A 46 -6.24 14.58 -7.30
C LEU A 46 -5.67 15.85 -6.67
N LYS A 47 -4.86 16.61 -7.43
CA LYS A 47 -4.34 17.90 -6.96
C LYS A 47 -5.50 18.87 -6.76
N SER A 48 -5.63 19.43 -5.55
CA SER A 48 -6.56 20.53 -5.33
C SER A 48 -6.10 21.75 -6.13
N LYS A 49 -6.88 22.23 -7.10
CA LYS A 49 -6.70 23.60 -7.62
C LYS A 49 -7.07 24.57 -6.48
N ARG A 50 -6.07 25.22 -5.87
CA ARG A 50 -6.32 26.41 -5.03
C ARG A 50 -6.85 27.52 -5.93
N MET A 51 -8.16 27.71 -5.98
CA MET A 51 -8.72 28.96 -6.50
C MET A 51 -8.49 30.05 -5.45
N LYS A 52 -7.64 31.03 -5.77
CA LYS A 52 -7.69 32.32 -5.08
C LYS A 52 -8.99 33.00 -5.53
N VAL A 53 -10.01 33.00 -4.69
CA VAL A 53 -11.19 33.84 -4.91
C VAL A 53 -10.84 35.22 -4.34
N ALA A 54 -10.49 36.16 -5.22
CA ALA A 54 -10.49 37.56 -4.85
C ALA A 54 -11.95 38.02 -4.70
N GLY A 55 -12.29 38.48 -3.50
CA GLY A 55 -13.49 39.25 -3.16
C GLY A 55 -14.79 38.88 -3.86
N SER A 56 -15.61 38.00 -3.28
CA SER A 56 -17.08 38.11 -3.34
C SER A 56 -17.79 37.05 -2.49
N ARG A 57 -18.64 37.50 -1.55
CA ARG A 57 -19.68 36.67 -0.92
C ARG A 57 -20.74 36.36 -1.98
N LYS A 58 -20.85 35.11 -2.42
CA LYS A 58 -22.06 34.59 -3.09
C LYS A 58 -22.48 33.26 -2.45
N ARG A 59 -23.74 33.20 -2.03
CA ARG A 59 -24.45 31.99 -1.57
C ARG A 59 -24.28 30.88 -2.61
N LYS A 60 -23.88 29.67 -2.17
CA LYS A 60 -23.77 28.48 -3.04
C LYS A 60 -25.17 27.92 -3.30
N SER A 61 -25.54 27.81 -4.58
CA SER A 61 -26.59 26.92 -5.07
C SER A 61 -26.15 25.44 -4.94
N PRO A 62 -27.09 24.47 -4.88
CA PRO A 62 -26.76 23.05 -4.79
C PRO A 62 -26.29 22.55 -6.15
N THR A 63 -24.99 22.63 -6.38
CA THR A 63 -24.34 22.09 -7.58
C THR A 63 -23.57 20.82 -7.23
N ALA A 64 -23.63 19.85 -8.15
CA ALA A 64 -23.12 18.48 -8.08
C ALA A 64 -21.90 18.27 -7.16
N LYS A 65 -21.94 17.20 -6.36
CA LYS A 65 -20.84 16.76 -5.47
C LYS A 65 -19.53 16.74 -6.26
N LYS A 66 -18.64 17.69 -5.96
CA LYS A 66 -17.27 17.74 -6.50
C LYS A 66 -16.56 16.42 -6.17
N PRO A 67 -15.71 15.88 -7.07
CA PRO A 67 -14.90 14.72 -6.73
C PRO A 67 -14.03 15.06 -5.52
N ALA A 68 -14.12 14.23 -4.48
CA ALA A 68 -13.43 14.44 -3.22
C ALA A 68 -11.92 14.49 -3.47
N THR A 69 -11.33 15.64 -3.22
CA THR A 69 -9.89 15.88 -3.27
C THR A 69 -9.33 15.52 -1.90
N GLY A 70 -8.91 14.26 -1.72
CA GLY A 70 -8.44 13.74 -0.45
C GLY A 70 -7.64 12.46 -0.59
N GLY A 71 -6.93 12.08 0.48
CA GLY A 71 -6.17 10.83 0.57
C GLY A 71 -7.05 9.57 0.54
N THR A 72 -6.46 8.41 0.76
CA THR A 72 -7.21 7.16 0.85
C THR A 72 -8.06 7.16 2.13
N ASN A 73 -9.35 6.86 1.99
CA ASN A 73 -10.32 6.81 3.07
C ASN A 73 -10.94 5.40 3.15
N SER A 74 -11.78 5.16 4.16
CA SER A 74 -12.41 3.86 4.39
C SER A 74 -13.26 3.39 3.20
N GLY A 75 -13.97 4.29 2.51
CA GLY A 75 -14.75 3.92 1.32
C GLY A 75 -13.90 3.41 0.16
N HIS A 76 -12.70 3.96 -0.04
CA HIS A 76 -11.75 3.40 -1.02
C HIS A 76 -11.27 2.01 -0.61
N TYR A 77 -11.08 1.78 0.69
CA TYR A 77 -10.66 0.48 1.22
C TYR A 77 -11.77 -0.58 1.10
N VAL A 78 -13.01 -0.24 1.43
CA VAL A 78 -14.18 -1.14 1.23
C VAL A 78 -14.28 -1.58 -0.23
N ARG A 79 -14.17 -0.63 -1.18
CA ARG A 79 -14.14 -0.96 -2.61
C ARG A 79 -13.00 -1.91 -2.97
N PHE A 80 -11.81 -1.66 -2.45
CA PHE A 80 -10.64 -2.50 -2.69
C PHE A 80 -10.84 -3.93 -2.16
N ILE A 81 -11.41 -4.08 -0.96
CA ILE A 81 -11.73 -5.41 -0.41
C ILE A 81 -12.77 -6.10 -1.29
N ASN A 82 -13.85 -5.42 -1.68
CA ASN A 82 -14.88 -6.02 -2.54
C ASN A 82 -14.29 -6.57 -3.85
N LEU A 83 -13.44 -5.79 -4.53
CA LEU A 83 -12.76 -6.23 -5.75
C LEU A 83 -11.77 -7.38 -5.51
N THR A 84 -11.12 -7.38 -4.34
CA THR A 84 -10.20 -8.48 -3.97
C THR A 84 -10.99 -9.77 -3.75
N LEU A 85 -12.15 -9.69 -3.09
CA LEU A 85 -13.04 -10.82 -2.89
C LEU A 85 -13.62 -11.31 -4.22
N ASP A 86 -13.96 -10.41 -5.15
CA ASP A 86 -14.40 -10.79 -6.51
C ASP A 86 -13.32 -11.58 -7.26
N GLU A 87 -12.04 -11.26 -7.06
CA GLU A 87 -10.94 -12.04 -7.64
C GLU A 87 -10.79 -13.40 -6.95
N MET A 88 -10.86 -13.45 -5.62
CA MET A 88 -10.76 -14.69 -4.85
C MET A 88 -11.93 -15.64 -5.14
N ASP A 89 -13.13 -15.12 -5.39
CA ASP A 89 -14.33 -15.91 -5.66
C ASP A 89 -14.24 -16.74 -6.96
N LYS A 90 -13.29 -16.42 -7.84
CA LYS A 90 -12.98 -17.22 -9.03
C LYS A 90 -12.29 -18.55 -8.68
N TYR A 91 -11.82 -18.71 -7.44
CA TYR A 91 -11.04 -19.85 -6.95
C TYR A 91 -11.75 -20.50 -5.76
N PRO A 92 -12.66 -21.46 -5.98
CA PRO A 92 -13.43 -22.11 -4.92
C PRO A 92 -12.59 -22.74 -3.81
N GLU A 93 -11.37 -23.16 -4.13
CA GLU A 93 -10.39 -23.73 -3.19
C GLU A 93 -9.90 -22.73 -2.13
N MET A 94 -10.07 -21.43 -2.37
CA MET A 94 -9.69 -20.37 -1.41
C MET A 94 -10.77 -20.13 -0.35
N LYS A 95 -11.95 -20.77 -0.44
CA LYS A 95 -13.00 -20.61 0.57
C LYS A 95 -12.48 -21.05 1.94
N GLY A 96 -12.87 -20.30 2.97
CA GLY A 96 -12.39 -20.48 4.34
C GLY A 96 -11.00 -19.88 4.60
N PHE A 97 -10.32 -19.30 3.60
CA PHE A 97 -9.04 -18.62 3.81
C PHE A 97 -9.21 -17.35 4.63
N TYR A 98 -8.11 -16.94 5.25
CA TYR A 98 -8.02 -15.76 6.10
C TYR A 98 -7.48 -14.56 5.33
N LEU A 99 -8.19 -13.43 5.39
CA LEU A 99 -7.66 -12.12 5.03
C LEU A 99 -6.99 -11.53 6.27
N VAL A 100 -5.66 -11.43 6.21
CA VAL A 100 -4.84 -10.82 7.26
C VAL A 100 -4.65 -9.34 6.94
N MET A 101 -5.08 -8.48 7.85
CA MET A 101 -5.06 -7.02 7.68
C MET A 101 -4.33 -6.36 8.86
N ASP A 102 -3.64 -5.26 8.62
CA ASP A 102 -3.11 -4.45 9.71
C ASP A 102 -4.23 -3.71 10.48
N ASN A 103 -3.89 -3.00 11.54
CA ASN A 103 -4.86 -2.35 12.42
C ASN A 103 -5.05 -0.87 12.06
N SER A 104 -5.17 -0.57 10.77
CA SER A 104 -5.29 0.79 10.25
C SER A 104 -6.70 1.37 10.50
N PRO A 105 -6.83 2.67 10.83
CA PRO A 105 -8.14 3.31 10.98
C PRO A 105 -9.03 3.26 9.73
N ILE A 106 -8.43 3.12 8.53
CA ILE A 106 -9.20 3.05 7.26
C ILE A 106 -10.00 1.74 7.13
N HIS A 107 -9.73 0.74 7.98
CA HIS A 107 -10.49 -0.50 8.01
C HIS A 107 -11.83 -0.33 8.74
N ASP A 108 -12.08 0.84 9.36
CA ASP A 108 -13.32 1.22 10.04
C ASP A 108 -14.04 0.06 10.76
N LYS A 109 -13.29 -0.66 11.60
CA LYS A 109 -13.79 -1.87 12.28
C LYS A 109 -15.03 -1.65 13.14
N LYS A 110 -15.34 -0.38 13.48
CA LYS A 110 -16.53 -0.03 14.25
C LYS A 110 -17.81 -0.25 13.45
N SER A 111 -17.78 -0.11 12.12
CA SER A 111 -18.94 -0.36 11.28
C SER A 111 -19.24 -1.86 11.13
N GLY A 112 -18.20 -2.71 11.23
CA GLY A 112 -18.28 -4.16 10.99
C GLY A 112 -18.62 -4.51 9.54
N GLU A 113 -18.64 -3.54 8.62
CA GLU A 113 -19.07 -3.73 7.23
C GLU A 113 -18.10 -4.64 6.47
N ILE A 114 -16.79 -4.44 6.65
CA ILE A 114 -15.76 -5.23 5.98
C ILE A 114 -15.77 -6.68 6.47
N ASP A 115 -15.90 -6.89 7.78
CA ASP A 115 -15.90 -8.23 8.38
C ASP A 115 -17.09 -9.05 7.84
N LYS A 116 -18.29 -8.46 7.84
CA LYS A 116 -19.50 -9.08 7.25
C LYS A 116 -19.32 -9.39 5.78
N MET A 117 -18.81 -8.44 4.98
CA MET A 117 -18.60 -8.65 3.55
C MET A 117 -17.63 -9.81 3.27
N ILE A 118 -16.62 -10.01 4.11
CA ILE A 118 -15.67 -11.11 4.01
C ILE A 118 -16.34 -12.44 4.42
N GLU A 119 -17.04 -12.45 5.55
CA GLU A 119 -17.69 -13.64 6.12
C GLU A 119 -18.86 -14.15 5.28
N ASP A 120 -19.69 -13.25 4.75
CA ASP A 120 -20.83 -13.57 3.86
C ASP A 120 -20.39 -14.29 2.58
N ARG A 121 -19.14 -14.06 2.15
CA ARG A 121 -18.53 -14.75 1.01
C ARG A 121 -17.80 -16.04 1.40
N GLY A 122 -17.86 -16.46 2.66
CA GLY A 122 -17.25 -17.68 3.16
C GLY A 122 -15.75 -17.59 3.42
N TYR A 123 -15.22 -16.39 3.66
CA TYR A 123 -13.84 -16.17 4.09
C TYR A 123 -13.80 -15.75 5.57
N LYS A 124 -12.59 -15.55 6.11
CA LYS A 124 -12.39 -15.11 7.49
C LYS A 124 -11.51 -13.87 7.52
N CYS A 125 -11.69 -13.01 8.51
CA CYS A 125 -10.84 -11.83 8.69
C CYS A 125 -10.00 -11.95 9.97
N VAL A 126 -8.74 -11.51 9.91
CA VAL A 126 -7.85 -11.40 11.08
C VAL A 126 -7.16 -10.04 11.04
N TYR A 127 -7.18 -9.35 12.17
CA TYR A 127 -6.49 -8.08 12.35
C TYR A 127 -5.24 -8.27 13.18
N LEU A 128 -4.11 -7.82 12.67
CA LEU A 128 -2.84 -7.84 13.39
C LEU A 128 -2.83 -6.84 14.56
N PRO A 129 -1.95 -7.03 15.55
CA PRO A 129 -1.68 -6.03 16.56
C PRO A 129 -1.24 -4.69 15.95
N LYS A 130 -1.46 -3.59 16.68
CA LYS A 130 -1.04 -2.26 16.22
C LYS A 130 0.49 -2.19 16.20
N TYR A 131 1.02 -1.53 15.17
CA TYR A 131 2.46 -1.29 15.01
C TYR A 131 3.31 -2.56 14.91
N SER A 132 2.75 -3.66 14.38
CA SER A 132 3.45 -4.93 14.15
C SER A 132 3.67 -5.25 12.66
N PRO A 133 4.43 -4.43 11.92
CA PRO A 133 4.69 -4.66 10.49
C PRO A 133 5.44 -5.97 10.20
N GLU A 134 6.21 -6.49 11.16
CA GLU A 134 6.94 -7.76 11.07
C GLU A 134 6.00 -8.97 10.93
N LEU A 135 4.80 -8.88 11.49
CA LEU A 135 3.75 -9.90 11.36
C LEU A 135 2.98 -9.80 10.03
N ASN A 136 3.22 -8.76 9.23
CA ASN A 136 2.53 -8.53 7.96
C ASN A 136 3.43 -8.86 6.76
N PRO A 137 3.21 -10.00 6.07
CA PRO A 137 4.07 -10.41 4.94
C PRO A 137 4.16 -9.38 3.81
N ILE A 138 3.12 -8.56 3.61
CA ILE A 138 3.10 -7.58 2.53
C ILE A 138 4.15 -6.49 2.69
N GLU A 139 4.64 -6.24 3.91
CA GLU A 139 5.69 -5.25 4.16
C GLU A 139 7.02 -5.65 3.51
N GLN A 140 7.36 -6.95 3.56
CA GLN A 140 8.52 -7.49 2.87
C GLN A 140 8.34 -7.47 1.35
N PHE A 141 7.14 -7.78 0.87
CA PHE A 141 6.80 -7.63 -0.55
C PHE A 141 7.03 -6.18 -1.01
N TRP A 142 6.52 -5.19 -0.29
CA TRP A 142 6.75 -3.78 -0.61
C TRP A 142 8.22 -3.39 -0.54
N SER A 143 8.99 -3.94 0.39
CA SER A 143 10.45 -3.74 0.45
C SER A 143 11.12 -4.23 -0.85
N SER A 144 10.74 -5.41 -1.35
CA SER A 144 11.23 -5.99 -2.60
C SER A 144 10.85 -5.13 -3.82
N VAL A 145 9.57 -4.75 -3.95
CA VAL A 145 9.06 -3.91 -5.04
C VAL A 145 9.77 -2.55 -5.04
N LYS A 146 9.83 -1.87 -3.89
CA LYS A 146 10.54 -0.59 -3.74
C LYS A 146 12.00 -0.70 -4.15
N ARG A 147 12.68 -1.82 -3.83
CA ARG A 147 14.07 -2.05 -4.23
C ARG A 147 14.21 -2.12 -5.75
N LYS A 148 13.29 -2.78 -6.46
CA LYS A 148 13.30 -2.87 -7.93
C LYS A 148 12.98 -1.53 -8.60
N VAL A 149 11.94 -0.84 -8.13
CA VAL A 149 11.55 0.49 -8.64
C VAL A 149 12.68 1.50 -8.48
N ARG A 150 13.56 1.34 -7.48
CA ARG A 150 14.69 2.26 -7.22
C ARG A 150 15.96 1.99 -8.03
N ARG A 151 16.08 0.83 -8.71
CA ARG A 151 17.36 0.37 -9.28
C ARG A 151 17.79 1.05 -10.58
N SER A 152 16.89 1.73 -11.30
CA SER A 152 17.24 2.48 -12.51
C SER A 152 16.55 3.83 -12.54
N GLN A 153 17.13 4.80 -13.25
CA GLN A 153 16.42 6.04 -13.55
C GLN A 153 15.23 5.74 -14.45
N PHE A 154 14.21 6.60 -14.40
CA PHE A 154 13.09 6.50 -15.33
C PHE A 154 13.57 6.86 -16.73
N GLY A 155 13.20 6.06 -17.72
CA GLY A 155 13.29 6.47 -19.12
C GLY A 155 12.36 7.65 -19.40
N ASN A 156 12.61 8.42 -20.47
CA ASN A 156 11.79 9.58 -20.83
C ASN A 156 10.31 9.24 -21.11
N THR A 157 10.00 7.98 -21.40
CA THR A 157 8.67 7.46 -21.71
C THR A 157 8.09 6.56 -20.62
N GLU A 158 8.83 6.33 -19.53
CA GLU A 158 8.45 5.37 -18.49
C GLU A 158 7.56 6.03 -17.44
N ASP A 159 6.38 5.46 -17.18
CA ASP A 159 5.48 5.91 -16.12
C ASP A 159 5.68 5.11 -14.83
N LEU A 160 5.50 5.79 -13.69
CA LEU A 160 5.65 5.17 -12.37
C LEU A 160 4.66 4.02 -12.16
N LYS A 161 3.44 4.13 -12.69
CA LYS A 161 2.42 3.09 -12.55
C LYS A 161 2.86 1.79 -13.25
N THR A 162 3.32 1.90 -14.49
CA THR A 162 3.80 0.75 -15.29
C THR A 162 4.96 0.08 -14.60
N ARG A 163 5.95 0.86 -14.15
CA ARG A 163 7.12 0.33 -13.47
C ARG A 163 6.80 -0.37 -12.15
N ILE A 164 5.82 0.13 -11.39
CA ILE A 164 5.35 -0.54 -10.18
C ILE A 164 4.71 -1.88 -10.56
N SER A 165 3.85 -1.91 -11.59
CA SER A 165 3.21 -3.15 -12.06
C SER A 165 4.27 -4.21 -12.43
N GLU A 166 5.22 -3.85 -13.29
CA GLU A 166 6.30 -4.74 -13.70
C GLU A 166 7.15 -5.22 -12.52
N ALA A 167 7.42 -4.33 -11.55
CA ALA A 167 8.18 -4.69 -10.37
C ALA A 167 7.45 -5.70 -9.49
N CYS A 168 6.13 -5.60 -9.39
CA CYS A 168 5.25 -6.54 -8.68
C CYS A 168 5.22 -7.89 -9.39
N ASP A 169 4.99 -7.91 -10.71
CA ASP A 169 4.91 -9.13 -11.52
C ASP A 169 6.24 -9.89 -11.54
N ALA A 170 7.36 -9.16 -11.47
CA ALA A 170 8.67 -9.77 -11.43
C ALA A 170 9.01 -10.44 -10.07
N VAL A 171 8.18 -10.32 -9.02
CA VAL A 171 8.44 -10.99 -7.73
C VAL A 171 8.09 -12.47 -7.85
N PRO A 172 9.06 -13.40 -7.71
CA PRO A 172 8.78 -14.82 -7.86
C PRO A 172 7.87 -15.35 -6.74
N ALA A 173 7.03 -16.34 -7.05
CA ALA A 173 6.17 -17.01 -6.06
C ALA A 173 6.97 -17.58 -4.86
N GLN A 174 8.19 -18.07 -5.08
CA GLN A 174 9.07 -18.52 -3.99
C GLN A 174 9.38 -17.40 -2.98
N HIS A 175 9.54 -16.16 -3.45
CA HIS A 175 9.74 -15.02 -2.55
C HIS A 175 8.48 -14.73 -1.75
N MET A 176 7.29 -14.83 -2.36
CA MET A 176 6.01 -14.66 -1.66
C MET A 176 5.88 -15.65 -0.50
N LYS A 177 6.17 -16.93 -0.75
CA LYS A 177 6.21 -17.97 0.29
C LYS A 177 7.21 -17.63 1.39
N ASN A 178 8.40 -17.18 1.03
CA ASN A 178 9.43 -16.80 2.01
C ASN A 178 9.00 -15.60 2.87
N PHE A 179 8.30 -14.61 2.30
CA PHE A 179 7.79 -13.46 3.06
C PHE A 179 6.76 -13.91 4.11
N ILE A 180 5.83 -14.77 3.71
CA ILE A 180 4.81 -15.33 4.60
C ILE A 180 5.47 -16.18 5.69
N GLN A 181 6.43 -17.04 5.32
CA GLN A 181 7.15 -17.87 6.29
C GLN A 181 7.96 -17.02 7.28
N HIS A 182 8.58 -15.93 6.83
CA HIS A 182 9.30 -15.03 7.73
C HIS A 182 8.37 -14.43 8.78
N SER A 183 7.23 -13.85 8.37
CA SER A 183 6.24 -13.33 9.33
C SER A 183 5.69 -14.43 10.23
N PHE A 184 5.51 -15.65 9.70
CA PHE A 184 5.11 -16.80 10.51
C PHE A 184 6.12 -17.11 11.64
N ASN A 185 7.41 -17.15 11.29
CA ASN A 185 8.49 -17.44 12.26
C ASN A 185 8.64 -16.36 13.34
N VAL A 186 8.06 -15.18 13.12
CA VAL A 186 8.11 -14.05 14.06
C VAL A 186 7.00 -14.16 15.12
N PHE A 187 5.89 -14.88 14.87
CA PHE A 187 4.80 -14.99 15.84
C PHE A 187 5.25 -15.53 17.19
N GLU A 188 6.06 -16.59 17.23
CA GLU A 188 6.57 -17.15 18.47
C GLU A 188 7.38 -16.13 19.28
N LYS A 189 8.21 -15.33 18.61
CA LYS A 189 8.95 -14.27 19.29
C LYS A 189 8.03 -13.21 19.85
N CYS A 190 7.01 -12.81 19.08
CA CYS A 190 6.02 -11.83 19.51
C CYS A 190 5.17 -12.33 20.69
N LEU A 191 4.80 -13.61 20.72
CA LEU A 191 4.03 -14.22 21.80
C LEU A 191 4.82 -14.32 23.11
N ASN A 192 6.13 -14.44 23.01
CA ASN A 192 7.05 -14.58 24.14
C ASN A 192 7.75 -13.26 24.51
N ASP A 193 7.29 -12.11 24.00
CA ASP A 193 7.88 -10.78 24.22
C ASP A 193 9.39 -10.69 23.91
N ILE A 194 9.85 -11.48 22.93
CA ILE A 194 11.24 -11.49 22.48
C ILE A 194 11.42 -10.39 21.40
N PRO A 195 12.43 -9.51 21.52
CA PRO A 195 12.71 -8.51 20.49
C PRO A 195 12.95 -9.13 19.10
N ILE A 196 12.42 -8.46 18.07
CA ILE A 196 12.41 -8.90 16.66
C ILE A 196 13.36 -8.05 15.82
#